data_AF-A0A4W4EAT6-F1
#
_entry.id   AF-A0A4W4EAT6-F1
#
_cell.length_a   1.000
_cell.length_b   1.000
_cell.length_c   1.000
_cell.angle_alpha   90.00
_cell.angle_beta   90.00
_cell.angle_gamma   90.00
#
_symmetry.space_group_name_H-M   'P 1'
#
loop_
_entity.id
_entity.type
_entity.pdbx_description
1 polymer ?
#
loop_
_entity_poly.entity_id
_entity_poly.type
_entity_poly.pdbx_seq_one_letter_code
_entity_poly.pdbx_strand_id
1 'polypeptide(L)'
;MSSIRRLIYHVPSFGAWKSSLVEQTDMKIELLPALTDNYMYLLIDEDTREAAIVDPVEPGKVVEAVKKHGVKLKTVLTTHHHWDHAGGNEKLVKLIPGLTVYGGDDRVGALTQKVTHYNTFKVGTLNVKCLFTPCHTKGHICYFVTKENSSEPPAVFTGDTLFVAGCGKFFEGTADEMYKALIDILGRLPPDTHVYCGHEYTINNLKFARHVEPDNEAIRKKLAWAKDRYDNGVPTIPSTIADEFTFNPFMRVREKSVQGHAGTSDPIDTMRSIRKEKDNFKVPKD
;
A
#
# COMPACT_ATOMS: atom_id res chain seq x y z
N MET A 1 42.14 -2.34 2.98
CA MET A 1 41.61 -3.40 2.10
C MET A 1 40.82 -4.38 2.95
N SER A 2 39.50 -4.34 2.86
CA SER A 2 38.60 -5.35 3.44
C SER A 2 37.30 -5.29 2.64
N SER A 3 37.15 -6.21 1.69
CA SER A 3 35.99 -6.29 0.81
C SER A 3 34.84 -6.99 1.54
N ILE A 4 33.79 -6.25 1.86
CA ILE A 4 32.53 -6.84 2.31
C ILE A 4 31.86 -7.44 1.07
N ARG A 5 31.91 -8.77 0.94
CA ARG A 5 31.15 -9.52 -0.07
C ARG A 5 29.66 -9.39 0.28
N ARG A 6 28.91 -8.64 -0.54
CA ARG A 6 27.44 -8.75 -0.58
C ARG A 6 27.10 -10.18 -0.97
N LEU A 7 26.34 -10.89 -0.13
CA LEU A 7 25.60 -12.06 -0.57
C LEU A 7 24.55 -11.57 -1.57
N ILE A 8 24.86 -11.71 -2.85
CA ILE A 8 23.87 -11.60 -3.93
C ILE A 8 23.08 -12.91 -3.85
N TYR A 9 21.89 -12.86 -3.25
CA TYR A 9 20.92 -13.92 -3.44
C TYR A 9 20.54 -13.92 -4.93
N HIS A 10 20.66 -15.08 -5.55
CA HIS A 10 20.25 -15.30 -6.93
C HIS A 10 18.72 -15.23 -6.97
N VAL A 11 18.18 -14.03 -7.24
CA VAL A 11 16.78 -13.86 -7.63
C VAL A 11 16.69 -14.45 -9.03
N PRO A 12 15.83 -15.46 -9.28
CA PRO A 12 15.64 -15.97 -10.63
C PRO A 12 15.19 -14.79 -11.51
N SER A 13 15.92 -14.50 -12.59
CA SER A 13 15.46 -13.53 -13.58
C SER A 13 14.29 -14.14 -14.35
N PHE A 14 13.06 -13.93 -13.90
CA PHE A 14 11.86 -14.34 -14.63
C PHE A 14 10.76 -13.29 -14.46
N GLY A 15 10.43 -12.64 -15.58
CA GLY A 15 9.24 -11.79 -15.80
C GLY A 15 9.14 -10.53 -14.95
N ALA A 16 9.18 -9.35 -15.58
CA ALA A 16 8.62 -8.16 -14.94
C ALA A 16 7.17 -8.49 -14.53
N TRP A 17 6.80 -8.16 -13.28
CA TRP A 17 5.41 -8.25 -12.82
C TRP A 17 4.49 -7.67 -13.89
N LYS A 18 3.41 -8.39 -14.21
CA LYS A 18 2.43 -7.86 -15.17
C LYS A 18 1.68 -6.71 -14.51
N SER A 19 1.40 -5.65 -15.26
CA SER A 19 0.40 -4.69 -14.81
C SER A 19 -0.94 -5.41 -14.65
N SER A 20 -1.68 -5.01 -13.63
CA SER A 20 -3.01 -5.55 -13.35
C SER A 20 -3.99 -4.41 -13.38
N LEU A 21 -5.16 -4.66 -13.95
CA LEU A 21 -6.19 -3.66 -14.12
C LEU A 21 -7.42 -4.10 -13.36
N VAL A 22 -7.82 -3.29 -12.39
CA VAL A 22 -9.10 -3.45 -11.71
C VAL A 22 -10.07 -2.49 -12.37
N GLU A 23 -11.00 -3.06 -13.14
CA GLU A 23 -12.07 -2.31 -13.79
C GLU A 23 -13.32 -2.36 -12.90
N GLN A 24 -13.75 -1.20 -12.44
CA GLN A 24 -15.11 -0.97 -11.98
C GLN A 24 -15.81 -0.12 -13.04
N THR A 25 -17.14 -0.14 -13.06
CA THR A 25 -17.93 0.60 -14.07
C THR A 25 -17.59 2.09 -14.11
N ASP A 26 -17.20 2.63 -12.96
CA ASP A 26 -17.14 4.04 -12.65
C ASP A 26 -15.72 4.58 -12.39
N MET A 27 -14.83 3.70 -11.95
CA MET A 27 -13.47 3.99 -11.50
C MET A 27 -12.58 2.87 -11.99
N LYS A 28 -11.39 3.21 -12.50
CA LYS A 28 -10.44 2.22 -12.98
C LYS A 28 -9.09 2.45 -12.33
N ILE A 29 -8.48 1.36 -11.85
CA ILE A 29 -7.17 1.41 -11.18
C ILE A 29 -6.23 0.47 -11.92
N GLU A 30 -5.26 1.04 -12.62
CA GLU A 30 -4.14 0.27 -13.20
C GLU A 30 -2.98 0.25 -12.21
N LEU A 31 -2.63 -0.96 -11.76
CA LEU A 31 -1.45 -1.23 -10.97
C LEU A 31 -0.24 -1.32 -11.91
N LEU A 32 0.76 -0.46 -11.65
CA LEU A 32 1.98 -0.31 -12.43
C LEU A 32 3.18 -0.75 -11.59
N PRO A 33 3.77 -1.93 -11.85
CA PRO A 33 4.94 -2.40 -11.14
C PRO A 33 6.16 -1.50 -11.39
N ALA A 34 6.85 -1.14 -10.32
CA ALA A 34 8.01 -0.28 -10.33
C ALA A 34 9.17 -0.85 -9.51
N LEU A 35 10.39 -0.47 -9.86
CA LEU A 35 11.61 -0.92 -9.19
C LEU A 35 11.66 -2.46 -9.06
N THR A 36 11.85 -2.99 -7.86
CA THR A 36 11.89 -4.45 -7.60
C THR A 36 10.50 -4.99 -7.22
N ASP A 37 9.80 -4.29 -6.33
CA ASP A 37 8.57 -4.76 -5.71
C ASP A 37 7.58 -3.63 -5.37
N ASN A 38 7.84 -2.38 -5.81
CA ASN A 38 6.94 -1.26 -5.59
C ASN A 38 5.77 -1.30 -6.57
N TYR A 39 4.65 -0.71 -6.16
CA TYR A 39 3.50 -0.45 -7.02
C TYR A 39 3.14 1.02 -7.07
N MET A 40 2.98 1.53 -8.28
CA MET A 40 2.32 2.82 -8.56
C MET A 40 0.91 2.54 -9.05
N TYR A 41 -0.02 3.49 -8.87
CA TYR A 41 -1.42 3.27 -9.24
C TYR A 41 -1.98 4.41 -10.07
N LEU A 42 -2.32 4.12 -11.33
CA LEU A 42 -3.05 5.07 -12.17
C LEU A 42 -4.54 4.93 -11.86
N LEU A 43 -5.07 5.90 -11.12
CA LEU A 43 -6.47 6.06 -10.80
C LEU A 43 -7.15 6.88 -11.90
N ILE A 44 -8.20 6.33 -12.50
CA ILE A 44 -8.93 6.94 -13.61
C ILE A 44 -10.39 7.12 -13.19
N ASP A 45 -10.88 8.35 -13.33
CA ASP A 45 -12.31 8.64 -13.36
C ASP A 45 -12.85 8.36 -14.77
N GLU A 46 -13.70 7.34 -14.91
CA GLU A 46 -14.20 6.94 -16.24
C GLU A 46 -15.11 8.02 -16.86
N ASP A 47 -15.82 8.82 -16.04
CA ASP A 47 -16.76 9.84 -16.52
C ASP A 47 -16.05 11.03 -17.20
N THR A 48 -14.98 11.54 -16.59
CA THR A 48 -14.27 12.74 -17.08
C THR A 48 -12.98 12.42 -17.83
N ARG A 49 -12.50 11.17 -17.74
CA ARG A 49 -11.16 10.75 -18.18
C ARG A 49 -10.03 11.52 -17.48
N GLU A 50 -10.31 12.18 -16.36
CA GLU A 50 -9.27 12.72 -15.50
C GLU A 50 -8.63 11.60 -14.69
N ALA A 51 -7.33 11.73 -14.43
CA ALA A 51 -6.57 10.73 -13.73
C ALA A 51 -5.66 11.32 -12.64
N ALA A 52 -5.39 10.48 -11.65
CA ALA A 52 -4.35 10.68 -10.66
C ALA A 52 -3.36 9.51 -10.69
N ILE A 53 -2.11 9.78 -10.31
CA ILE A 53 -1.09 8.75 -10.13
C ILE A 53 -0.64 8.73 -8.67
N VAL A 54 -0.63 7.54 -8.07
CA VAL A 54 -0.14 7.32 -6.72
C VAL A 54 1.33 6.89 -6.78
N ASP A 55 2.18 7.55 -6.00
CA ASP A 55 3.60 7.22 -5.77
C ASP A 55 4.45 7.00 -7.06
N PRO A 56 4.57 8.01 -7.95
CA PRO A 56 5.05 7.85 -9.33
C PRO A 56 6.58 7.76 -9.47
N VAL A 57 7.25 6.82 -8.78
CA VAL A 57 8.73 6.72 -8.77
C VAL A 57 9.38 6.50 -10.14
N GLU A 58 8.66 5.90 -11.09
CA GLU A 58 9.11 5.72 -12.49
C GLU A 58 8.24 6.49 -13.49
N PRO A 59 8.43 7.83 -13.65
CA PRO A 59 7.57 8.69 -14.47
C PRO A 59 7.41 8.27 -15.93
N GLY A 60 8.38 7.57 -16.51
CA GLY A 60 8.30 7.07 -17.88
C GLY A 60 7.13 6.08 -18.07
N LYS A 61 7.00 5.12 -17.16
CA LYS A 61 5.90 4.15 -17.14
C LYS A 61 4.54 4.83 -16.93
N VAL A 62 4.51 5.89 -16.11
CA VAL A 62 3.30 6.69 -15.88
C VAL A 62 2.86 7.37 -17.19
N VAL A 63 3.78 8.02 -17.90
CA VAL A 63 3.48 8.67 -19.19
C VAL A 63 2.98 7.66 -20.22
N GLU A 64 3.56 6.46 -20.26
CA GLU A 64 3.10 5.37 -21.14
C GLU A 64 1.68 4.91 -20.78
N ALA A 65 1.39 4.68 -19.50
CA ALA A 65 0.06 4.28 -19.04
C ALA A 65 -1.01 5.35 -19.32
N VAL A 66 -0.68 6.62 -19.08
CA VAL A 66 -1.57 7.77 -19.38
C VAL A 66 -1.90 7.81 -20.88
N LYS A 67 -0.90 7.62 -21.75
CA LYS A 67 -1.11 7.56 -23.21
C LYS A 67 -1.93 6.33 -23.62
N LYS A 68 -1.61 5.16 -23.09
CA LYS A 68 -2.32 3.89 -23.34
C LYS A 68 -3.80 4.02 -23.04
N HIS A 69 -4.15 4.66 -21.93
CA HIS A 69 -5.54 4.86 -21.52
C HIS A 69 -6.20 6.11 -22.11
N GLY A 70 -5.46 7.00 -22.77
CA GLY A 70 -6.02 8.23 -23.34
C GLY A 70 -6.66 9.13 -22.27
N VAL A 71 -6.04 9.21 -21.09
CA VAL A 71 -6.55 9.98 -19.94
C VAL A 71 -5.77 11.28 -19.72
N LYS A 72 -6.38 12.24 -19.01
CA LYS A 72 -5.74 13.48 -18.62
C LYS A 72 -5.24 13.40 -17.19
N LEU A 73 -3.94 13.14 -17.03
CA LEU A 73 -3.31 13.17 -15.70
C LEU A 73 -3.28 14.61 -15.18
N LYS A 74 -3.88 14.84 -14.01
CA LYS A 74 -3.87 16.15 -13.32
C LYS A 74 -3.24 16.12 -11.93
N THR A 75 -3.22 14.94 -11.31
CA THR A 75 -2.99 14.83 -9.87
C THR A 75 -1.92 13.79 -9.58
N VAL A 76 -1.01 14.10 -8.65
CA VAL A 76 -0.08 13.16 -8.03
C VAL A 76 -0.46 13.02 -6.56
N LEU A 77 -0.61 11.78 -6.10
CA LEU A 77 -0.90 11.43 -4.72
C LEU A 77 0.33 10.75 -4.12
N THR A 78 1.06 11.44 -3.25
CA THR A 78 2.27 10.89 -2.63
C THR A 78 1.97 10.45 -1.21
N THR A 79 2.02 9.14 -0.95
CA THR A 79 1.67 8.59 0.36
C THR A 79 2.67 9.03 1.43
N HIS A 80 3.97 9.02 1.10
CA HIS A 80 5.03 9.46 1.99
C HIS A 80 6.32 9.82 1.26
N HIS A 81 7.27 10.41 2.00
CA HIS A 81 8.46 11.03 1.43
C HIS A 81 9.60 10.08 1.03
N HIS A 82 9.50 8.77 1.30
CA HIS A 82 10.58 7.86 0.91
C HIS A 82 10.77 7.86 -0.61
N TRP A 83 12.02 7.72 -1.03
CA TRP A 83 12.43 7.93 -2.42
C TRP A 83 11.73 6.99 -3.39
N ASP A 84 11.48 5.75 -2.98
CA ASP A 84 10.81 4.74 -3.79
C ASP A 84 9.31 5.01 -4.02
N HIS A 85 8.76 6.05 -3.38
CA HIS A 85 7.41 6.57 -3.61
C HIS A 85 7.42 7.97 -4.23
N ALA A 86 8.18 8.90 -3.63
CA ALA A 86 8.20 10.32 -4.01
C ALA A 86 9.29 10.68 -5.04
N GLY A 87 10.25 9.79 -5.28
CA GLY A 87 11.48 10.08 -6.03
C GLY A 87 11.28 10.44 -7.49
N GLY A 88 10.11 10.12 -8.06
CA GLY A 88 9.76 10.47 -9.43
C GLY A 88 8.99 11.79 -9.59
N ASN A 89 8.51 12.40 -8.50
CA ASN A 89 7.64 13.58 -8.54
C ASN A 89 8.24 14.73 -9.36
N GLU A 90 9.47 15.14 -9.03
CA GLU A 90 10.20 16.24 -9.69
C GLU A 90 10.38 16.04 -11.20
N LYS A 91 10.57 14.79 -11.62
CA LYS A 91 10.70 14.46 -13.05
C LYS A 91 9.33 14.42 -13.72
N LEU A 92 8.30 13.89 -13.06
CA LEU A 92 6.95 13.80 -13.61
C LEU A 92 6.36 15.19 -13.86
N VAL A 93 6.49 16.15 -12.94
CA VAL A 93 5.97 17.51 -13.12
C VAL A 93 6.66 18.28 -14.27
N LYS A 94 7.89 17.91 -14.63
CA LYS A 94 8.59 18.44 -15.82
C LYS A 94 8.08 17.82 -17.11
N LEU A 95 7.77 16.52 -17.09
CA LEU A 95 7.24 15.79 -18.24
C LEU A 95 5.78 16.18 -18.54
N ILE A 96 5.00 16.47 -17.50
CA ILE A 96 3.60 16.87 -17.58
C ILE A 96 3.42 18.14 -16.73
N PRO A 97 3.56 19.33 -17.34
CA PRO A 97 3.35 20.59 -16.62
C PRO A 97 1.91 20.77 -16.14
N GLY A 98 1.75 21.45 -14.99
CA GLY A 98 0.42 21.77 -14.42
C GLY A 98 -0.16 20.71 -13.51
N LEU A 99 0.59 19.66 -13.16
CA LEU A 99 0.19 18.67 -12.16
C LEU A 99 0.10 19.30 -10.76
N THR A 100 -0.92 18.88 -10.01
CA THR A 100 -1.01 19.14 -8.57
C THR A 100 -0.46 17.94 -7.81
N VAL A 101 0.62 18.15 -7.07
CA VAL A 101 1.25 17.14 -6.21
C VAL A 101 0.76 17.31 -4.77
N TYR A 102 0.04 16.30 -4.29
CA TYR A 102 -0.44 16.16 -2.92
C TYR A 102 0.49 15.29 -2.08
N GLY A 103 0.63 15.63 -0.79
CA GLY A 103 1.40 14.87 0.18
C GLY A 103 1.27 15.46 1.59
N GLY A 104 1.56 14.67 2.63
CA GLY A 104 1.45 15.09 4.04
C GLY A 104 2.72 15.67 4.64
N ASP A 105 3.82 15.71 3.90
CA ASP A 105 5.16 15.98 4.42
C ASP A 105 5.92 16.97 3.53
N ASP A 106 6.58 17.97 4.13
CA ASP A 106 7.39 18.96 3.39
C ASP A 106 8.60 18.33 2.69
N ARG A 107 8.96 17.10 3.06
CA ARG A 107 10.03 16.31 2.40
C ARG A 107 9.59 15.68 1.08
N VAL A 108 8.30 15.75 0.71
CA VAL A 108 7.80 15.27 -0.58
C VAL A 108 8.32 16.21 -1.70
N GLY A 109 9.06 15.64 -2.66
CA GLY A 109 9.55 16.38 -3.82
C GLY A 109 8.42 16.92 -4.69
N ALA A 110 8.61 18.11 -5.28
CA ALA A 110 7.64 18.85 -6.07
C ALA A 110 6.26 19.08 -5.41
N LEU A 111 6.16 19.03 -4.07
CA LEU A 111 4.90 19.23 -3.35
C LEU A 111 4.28 20.59 -3.69
N THR A 112 3.01 20.57 -4.11
CA THR A 112 2.23 21.78 -4.41
C THR A 112 1.07 21.99 -3.45
N GLN A 113 0.53 20.91 -2.87
CA GLN A 113 -0.61 20.93 -1.98
C GLN A 113 -0.33 20.02 -0.78
N LYS A 114 0.06 20.62 0.34
CA LYS A 114 0.21 19.89 1.60
C LYS A 114 -1.16 19.57 2.18
N VAL A 115 -1.38 18.32 2.55
CA VAL A 115 -2.65 17.85 3.13
C VAL A 115 -2.48 17.33 4.54
N THR A 116 -3.56 17.38 5.30
CA THR A 116 -3.69 16.85 6.65
C THR A 116 -4.88 15.90 6.73
N HIS A 117 -5.12 15.35 7.92
CA HIS A 117 -6.21 14.43 8.19
C HIS A 117 -7.57 15.03 7.77
N TYR A 118 -8.35 14.27 7.01
CA TYR A 118 -9.66 14.62 6.49
C TYR A 118 -9.74 15.79 5.50
N ASN A 119 -8.62 16.28 4.96
CA ASN A 119 -8.72 17.08 3.74
C ASN A 119 -9.37 16.27 2.63
N THR A 120 -10.19 16.93 1.82
CA THR A 120 -10.90 16.32 0.69
C THR A 120 -10.68 17.14 -0.57
N PHE A 121 -10.58 16.46 -1.70
CA PHE A 121 -10.53 17.06 -3.04
C PHE A 121 -11.10 16.05 -4.05
N LYS A 122 -11.14 16.43 -5.33
CA LYS A 122 -11.66 15.57 -6.39
C LYS A 122 -10.61 15.25 -7.44
N VAL A 123 -10.78 14.09 -8.08
CA VAL A 123 -10.16 13.71 -9.35
C VAL A 123 -11.30 13.45 -10.31
N GLY A 124 -11.62 14.41 -11.18
CA GLY A 124 -12.86 14.38 -11.94
C GLY A 124 -14.09 14.33 -11.02
N THR A 125 -14.91 13.29 -11.15
CA THR A 125 -16.07 13.04 -10.27
C THR A 125 -15.73 12.29 -8.97
N LEU A 126 -14.56 11.65 -8.90
CA LEU A 126 -14.14 10.84 -7.76
C LEU A 126 -13.80 11.73 -6.55
N ASN A 127 -14.30 11.36 -5.39
CA ASN A 127 -13.99 12.01 -4.11
C ASN A 127 -12.79 11.35 -3.46
N VAL A 128 -11.76 12.14 -3.15
CA VAL A 128 -10.56 11.69 -2.42
C VAL A 128 -10.57 12.30 -1.02
N LYS A 129 -10.42 11.46 0.00
CA LYS A 129 -10.25 11.84 1.41
C LYS A 129 -8.87 11.43 1.90
N CYS A 130 -8.13 12.38 2.43
CA CYS A 130 -6.81 12.16 3.04
C CYS A 130 -6.95 11.60 4.45
N LEU A 131 -6.30 10.48 4.73
CA LEU A 131 -6.26 9.84 6.03
C LEU A 131 -4.82 9.87 6.54
N PHE A 132 -4.54 10.78 7.46
CA PHE A 132 -3.24 10.87 8.14
C PHE A 132 -3.00 9.63 9.01
N THR A 133 -1.95 8.89 8.70
CA THR A 133 -1.59 7.60 9.32
C THR A 133 -0.10 7.58 9.70
N PRO A 134 0.35 8.45 10.62
CA PRO A 134 1.75 8.51 11.00
C PRO A 134 2.16 7.20 11.65
N CYS A 135 3.33 6.67 11.28
CA CYS A 135 4.10 5.66 12.02
C CYS A 135 5.32 5.25 11.19
N HIS A 136 5.06 4.73 9.99
CA HIS A 136 6.13 4.36 9.06
C HIS A 136 6.98 5.59 8.71
N THR A 137 6.29 6.67 8.35
CA THR A 137 6.85 8.02 8.43
C THR A 137 5.87 8.91 9.18
N LYS A 138 6.36 10.01 9.75
CA LYS A 138 5.54 10.96 10.52
C LYS A 138 4.56 11.78 9.66
N GLY A 139 4.76 11.80 8.35
CA GLY A 139 3.96 12.56 7.38
C GLY A 139 3.11 11.68 6.45
N HIS A 140 2.92 10.39 6.78
CA HIS A 140 2.26 9.42 5.91
C HIS A 140 0.75 9.69 5.77
N ILE A 141 0.26 9.69 4.52
CA ILE A 141 -1.15 9.86 4.15
C ILE A 141 -1.61 8.62 3.37
N CYS A 142 -2.70 8.02 3.80
CA CYS A 142 -3.49 7.11 2.97
C CYS A 142 -4.58 7.90 2.22
N TYR A 143 -4.89 7.53 0.99
CA TYR A 143 -5.91 8.20 0.17
C TYR A 143 -7.12 7.29 -0.03
N PHE A 144 -8.25 7.63 0.58
CA PHE A 144 -9.51 6.91 0.43
C PHE A 144 -10.34 7.54 -0.69
N VAL A 145 -10.73 6.73 -1.67
CA VAL A 145 -11.40 7.15 -2.90
C VAL A 145 -12.77 6.52 -3.02
N THR A 146 -13.76 7.34 -3.31
CA THR A 146 -15.16 6.95 -3.47
C THR A 146 -15.77 7.67 -4.66
N LYS A 147 -16.85 7.12 -5.21
CA LYS A 147 -17.73 7.83 -6.15
C LYS A 147 -19.12 7.95 -5.54
N GLU A 148 -19.68 9.16 -5.58
CA GLU A 148 -21.05 9.39 -5.13
C GLU A 148 -22.04 8.61 -5.99
N ASN A 149 -23.06 8.03 -5.35
CA ASN A 149 -24.11 7.23 -6.00
C ASN A 149 -23.60 6.02 -6.81
N SER A 150 -22.39 5.54 -6.56
CA SER A 150 -21.88 4.30 -7.13
C SER A 150 -22.21 3.10 -6.24
N SER A 151 -22.49 1.95 -6.86
CA SER A 151 -22.59 0.66 -6.18
C SER A 151 -21.25 -0.08 -6.09
N GLU A 152 -20.19 0.48 -6.66
CA GLU A 152 -18.87 -0.13 -6.71
C GLU A 152 -18.13 0.09 -5.38
N PRO A 153 -17.37 -0.91 -4.89
CA PRO A 153 -16.59 -0.77 -3.67
C PRO A 153 -15.58 0.39 -3.73
N PRO A 154 -15.37 1.13 -2.62
CA PRO A 154 -14.32 2.14 -2.51
C PRO A 154 -12.90 1.57 -2.68
N ALA A 155 -11.92 2.46 -2.83
CA ALA A 155 -10.50 2.11 -2.80
C ALA A 155 -9.75 2.90 -1.73
N VAL A 156 -8.70 2.32 -1.15
CA VAL A 156 -7.75 3.03 -0.30
C VAL A 156 -6.32 2.72 -0.72
N PHE A 157 -5.55 3.78 -1.00
CA PHE A 157 -4.12 3.70 -1.26
C PHE A 157 -3.37 3.88 0.04
N THR A 158 -2.70 2.82 0.51
CA THR A 158 -2.18 2.74 1.89
C THR A 158 -0.68 2.95 1.99
N GLY A 159 0.02 3.06 0.85
CA GLY A 159 1.47 3.10 0.79
C GLY A 159 2.07 2.06 1.73
N ASP A 160 2.96 2.53 2.61
CA ASP A 160 3.67 1.68 3.56
C ASP A 160 3.05 1.59 4.97
N THR A 161 1.81 2.05 5.16
CA THR A 161 1.12 1.86 6.45
C THR A 161 0.57 0.44 6.56
N LEU A 162 -0.30 0.06 5.63
CA LEU A 162 -0.94 -1.26 5.56
C LEU A 162 -0.48 -1.96 4.28
N PHE A 163 0.03 -3.19 4.41
CA PHE A 163 0.28 -4.11 3.30
C PHE A 163 -0.69 -5.28 3.39
N VAL A 164 -0.86 -6.03 2.30
CA VAL A 164 -1.55 -7.32 2.36
C VAL A 164 -0.83 -8.22 3.38
N ALA A 165 -1.55 -8.61 4.43
CA ALA A 165 -1.10 -9.41 5.56
C ALA A 165 0.05 -8.80 6.40
N GLY A 166 0.35 -7.51 6.25
CA GLY A 166 1.46 -6.86 6.95
C GLY A 166 1.24 -5.38 7.23
N CYS A 167 2.27 -4.74 7.79
CA CYS A 167 2.35 -3.29 7.94
C CYS A 167 3.80 -2.82 7.74
N GLY A 168 3.99 -1.51 7.57
CA GLY A 168 5.30 -0.88 7.51
C GLY A 168 6.13 -1.09 8.78
N LYS A 169 7.45 -0.96 8.63
CA LYS A 169 8.34 -0.76 9.78
C LYS A 169 8.08 0.61 10.41
N PHE A 170 8.24 0.72 11.72
CA PHE A 170 7.95 1.94 12.47
C PHE A 170 9.19 2.84 12.50
N PHE A 171 9.62 3.35 11.34
CA PHE A 171 10.88 4.12 11.26
C PHE A 171 10.81 5.46 12.01
N GLU A 172 9.65 6.12 11.97
CA GLU A 172 9.47 7.47 12.56
C GLU A 172 8.29 7.52 13.55
N GLY A 173 7.92 6.39 14.14
CA GLY A 173 6.75 6.34 15.02
C GLY A 173 6.71 5.12 15.93
N THR A 174 5.53 4.89 16.50
CA THR A 174 5.31 4.00 17.64
C THR A 174 4.23 2.96 17.36
N ALA A 175 4.16 1.94 18.22
CA ALA A 175 3.11 0.92 18.15
C ALA A 175 1.71 1.48 18.38
N ASP A 176 1.57 2.50 19.24
CA ASP A 176 0.29 3.20 19.47
C ASP A 176 -0.16 3.93 18.21
N GLU A 177 0.76 4.60 17.51
CA GLU A 177 0.47 5.27 16.24
C GLU A 177 0.08 4.29 15.14
N MET A 178 0.80 3.15 14.99
CA MET A 178 0.40 2.12 14.03
C MET A 178 -0.96 1.51 14.40
N TYR A 179 -1.22 1.27 15.69
CA TYR A 179 -2.51 0.78 16.14
C TYR A 179 -3.64 1.75 15.77
N LYS A 180 -3.48 3.04 16.02
CA LYS A 180 -4.45 4.07 15.61
C LYS A 180 -4.64 4.09 14.10
N ALA A 181 -3.55 4.06 13.33
CA ALA A 181 -3.60 4.06 11.87
C ALA A 181 -4.37 2.85 11.32
N LEU A 182 -4.03 1.65 11.79
CA LEU A 182 -4.60 0.41 11.28
C LEU A 182 -6.02 0.16 11.79
N ILE A 183 -6.27 0.36 13.07
CA ILE A 183 -7.52 -0.08 13.71
C ILE A 183 -8.54 1.06 13.82
N ASP A 184 -8.11 2.26 14.20
CA ASP A 184 -9.01 3.39 14.45
C ASP A 184 -9.27 4.26 13.21
N ILE A 185 -8.40 4.19 12.20
CA ILE A 185 -8.54 4.94 10.94
C ILE A 185 -8.91 3.99 9.80
N LEU A 186 -7.97 3.14 9.35
CA LEU A 186 -8.20 2.27 8.18
C LEU A 186 -9.24 1.18 8.49
N GLY A 187 -9.18 0.57 9.68
CA GLY A 187 -10.10 -0.47 10.11
C GLY A 187 -11.55 -0.02 10.30
N ARG A 188 -11.83 1.30 10.23
CA ARG A 188 -13.19 1.87 10.27
C ARG A 188 -13.75 2.19 8.89
N LEU A 189 -12.99 1.97 7.82
CA LEU A 189 -13.49 2.07 6.45
C LEU A 189 -14.50 0.94 6.16
N PRO A 190 -15.35 1.09 5.12
CA PRO A 190 -16.24 0.02 4.69
C PRO A 190 -15.48 -1.30 4.47
N PRO A 191 -15.99 -2.46 4.95
CA PRO A 191 -15.26 -3.73 4.89
C PRO A 191 -14.86 -4.17 3.48
N ASP A 192 -15.66 -3.81 2.48
CA ASP A 192 -15.44 -4.10 1.06
C ASP A 192 -14.44 -3.15 0.38
N THR A 193 -13.91 -2.14 1.09
CA THR A 193 -12.91 -1.22 0.54
C THR A 193 -11.68 -1.98 0.05
N HIS A 194 -11.34 -1.81 -1.22
CA HIS A 194 -10.14 -2.38 -1.83
C HIS A 194 -8.88 -1.69 -1.31
N VAL A 195 -7.87 -2.48 -0.90
CA VAL A 195 -6.59 -2.01 -0.36
C VAL A 195 -5.50 -2.10 -1.43
N TYR A 196 -4.88 -0.96 -1.74
CA TYR A 196 -3.78 -0.81 -2.69
C TYR A 196 -2.52 -0.30 -1.97
N CYS A 197 -1.62 -1.23 -1.63
CA CYS A 197 -0.44 -0.94 -0.80
C CYS A 197 0.85 -0.72 -1.60
N GLY A 198 1.90 -0.22 -0.95
CA GLY A 198 3.13 0.23 -1.60
C GLY A 198 3.96 -0.88 -2.27
N HIS A 199 3.91 -2.12 -1.75
CA HIS A 199 4.83 -3.18 -2.14
C HIS A 199 4.21 -4.58 -2.24
N GLU A 200 4.84 -5.44 -3.05
CA GLU A 200 4.56 -6.87 -3.18
C GLU A 200 5.27 -7.72 -2.11
N TYR A 201 4.84 -7.55 -0.85
CA TYR A 201 5.40 -8.28 0.31
C TYR A 201 4.54 -9.45 0.79
N THR A 202 3.46 -9.76 0.08
CA THR A 202 2.35 -10.59 0.56
C THR A 202 2.77 -11.99 1.02
N ILE A 203 3.61 -12.69 0.25
CA ILE A 203 4.08 -14.04 0.63
C ILE A 203 4.87 -14.01 1.94
N ASN A 204 5.81 -13.08 2.07
CA ASN A 204 6.65 -12.98 3.27
C ASN A 204 5.85 -12.52 4.48
N ASN A 205 4.86 -11.64 4.26
CA ASN A 205 3.90 -11.22 5.28
C ASN A 205 3.07 -12.41 5.77
N LEU A 206 2.52 -13.22 4.87
CA LEU A 206 1.71 -14.39 5.22
C LEU A 206 2.53 -15.52 5.86
N LYS A 207 3.81 -15.68 5.50
CA LYS A 207 4.72 -16.60 6.21
C LYS A 207 4.91 -16.20 7.67
N PHE A 208 5.04 -14.90 7.95
CA PHE A 208 5.09 -14.40 9.32
C PHE A 208 3.72 -14.53 10.01
N ALA A 209 2.63 -14.20 9.33
CA ALA A 209 1.28 -14.38 9.87
C ALA A 209 1.03 -15.84 10.29
N ARG A 210 1.48 -16.80 9.48
CA ARG A 210 1.39 -18.25 9.78
C ARG A 210 2.24 -18.66 10.98
N HIS A 211 3.33 -17.95 11.26
CA HIS A 211 4.12 -18.16 12.47
C HIS A 211 3.39 -17.65 13.71
N VAL A 212 2.71 -16.50 13.61
CA VAL A 212 1.93 -15.90 14.71
C VAL A 212 0.64 -16.68 15.01
N GLU A 213 -0.07 -17.13 13.98
CA GLU A 213 -1.33 -17.88 14.10
C GLU A 213 -1.28 -19.16 13.25
N PRO A 214 -0.59 -20.22 13.71
CA PRO A 214 -0.38 -21.44 12.93
C PRO A 214 -1.67 -22.14 12.51
N ASP A 215 -2.73 -22.04 13.30
CA ASP A 215 -4.01 -22.72 13.09
C ASP A 215 -5.06 -21.87 12.34
N ASN A 216 -4.70 -20.66 11.90
CA ASN A 216 -5.60 -19.81 11.14
C ASN A 216 -5.67 -20.24 9.67
N GLU A 217 -6.78 -20.88 9.30
CA GLU A 217 -7.05 -21.38 7.94
C GLU A 217 -7.10 -20.26 6.88
N ALA A 218 -7.50 -19.04 7.22
CA ALA A 218 -7.52 -17.92 6.28
C ALA A 218 -6.10 -17.57 5.82
N ILE A 219 -5.13 -17.59 6.73
CA ILE A 219 -3.71 -17.38 6.43
C ILE A 219 -3.19 -18.48 5.49
N ARG A 220 -3.47 -19.75 5.80
CA ARG A 220 -3.02 -20.89 4.97
C ARG A 220 -3.56 -20.80 3.54
N LYS A 221 -4.85 -20.52 3.39
CA LYS A 221 -5.50 -20.35 2.07
C LYS A 221 -4.96 -19.15 1.31
N LYS A 222 -4.81 -17.99 1.96
CA LYS A 222 -4.28 -16.78 1.33
C LYS A 222 -2.81 -16.96 0.92
N LEU A 223 -2.01 -17.68 1.69
CA LEU A 223 -0.61 -17.99 1.35
C LEU A 223 -0.53 -18.90 0.11
N ALA A 224 -1.35 -19.94 0.03
CA ALA A 224 -1.41 -20.80 -1.16
C ALA A 224 -1.80 -20.00 -2.41
N TRP A 225 -2.83 -19.16 -2.30
CA TRP A 225 -3.26 -18.25 -3.36
C TRP A 225 -2.16 -17.26 -3.78
N ALA A 226 -1.42 -16.69 -2.82
CA ALA A 226 -0.35 -15.73 -3.11
C ALA A 226 0.84 -16.41 -3.83
N LYS A 227 1.18 -17.65 -3.46
CA LYS A 227 2.22 -18.44 -4.15
C LYS A 227 1.83 -18.72 -5.60
N ASP A 228 0.60 -19.18 -5.84
CA ASP A 228 0.09 -19.41 -7.20
C ASP A 228 0.16 -18.14 -8.06
N ARG A 229 -0.24 -16.99 -7.52
CA ARG A 229 -0.15 -15.72 -8.24
C ARG A 229 1.28 -15.29 -8.54
N TYR A 230 2.18 -15.43 -7.58
CA TYR A 230 3.61 -15.15 -7.74
C TYR A 230 4.21 -16.01 -8.86
N ASP A 231 3.95 -17.32 -8.84
CA ASP A 231 4.44 -18.27 -9.84
C ASP A 231 3.93 -17.95 -11.26
N ASN A 232 2.78 -17.27 -11.36
CA ASN A 232 2.18 -16.81 -12.62
C ASN A 232 2.49 -15.33 -12.97
N GLY A 233 3.30 -14.64 -12.18
CA GLY A 233 3.69 -13.24 -12.38
C GLY A 233 2.53 -12.25 -12.25
N VAL A 234 1.53 -12.57 -11.41
CA VAL A 234 0.32 -11.76 -11.19
C VAL A 234 0.39 -11.10 -9.80
N PRO A 235 0.20 -9.76 -9.68
CA PRO A 235 0.18 -9.06 -8.40
C PRO A 235 -0.84 -9.63 -7.40
N THR A 236 -0.53 -9.58 -6.12
CA THR A 236 -1.44 -10.02 -5.02
C THR A 236 -2.36 -8.92 -4.50
N ILE A 237 -2.39 -7.78 -5.20
CA ILE A 237 -3.18 -6.59 -4.89
C ILE A 237 -4.31 -6.46 -5.92
N PRO A 238 -5.51 -5.97 -5.52
CA PRO A 238 -5.89 -5.55 -4.17
C PRO A 238 -6.31 -6.71 -3.25
N SER A 239 -6.29 -6.45 -1.94
CA SER A 239 -7.13 -7.15 -0.94
C SER A 239 -8.30 -6.25 -0.52
N THR A 240 -9.04 -6.61 0.54
CA THR A 240 -10.08 -5.75 1.14
C THR A 240 -9.82 -5.49 2.63
N ILE A 241 -10.43 -4.45 3.21
CA ILE A 241 -10.35 -4.21 4.66
C ILE A 241 -10.87 -5.43 5.45
N ALA A 242 -11.97 -6.06 5.00
CA ALA A 242 -12.51 -7.29 5.59
C ALA A 242 -11.49 -8.43 5.56
N ASP A 243 -10.85 -8.66 4.40
CA ASP A 243 -9.82 -9.67 4.23
C ASP A 243 -8.69 -9.51 5.26
N GLU A 244 -8.18 -8.28 5.41
CA GLU A 244 -7.05 -8.03 6.31
C GLU A 244 -7.37 -8.37 7.78
N PHE A 245 -8.61 -8.18 8.23
CA PHE A 245 -9.03 -8.62 9.57
C PHE A 245 -9.04 -10.15 9.75
N THR A 246 -8.98 -10.93 8.68
CA THR A 246 -8.95 -12.41 8.76
C THR A 246 -7.54 -12.99 8.86
N PHE A 247 -6.53 -12.35 8.28
CA PHE A 247 -5.18 -12.93 8.16
C PHE A 247 -4.01 -11.99 8.52
N ASN A 248 -4.24 -10.68 8.67
CA ASN A 248 -3.15 -9.74 8.96
C ASN A 248 -2.92 -9.65 10.48
N PRO A 249 -1.78 -10.12 11.02
CA PRO A 249 -1.56 -10.15 12.47
C PRO A 249 -1.57 -8.74 13.08
N PHE A 250 -1.25 -7.70 12.31
CA PHE A 250 -1.28 -6.31 12.77
C PHE A 250 -2.69 -5.72 12.83
N MET A 251 -3.61 -6.17 11.96
CA MET A 251 -5.04 -5.83 12.04
C MET A 251 -5.78 -6.65 13.11
N ARG A 252 -5.14 -7.71 13.61
CA ARG A 252 -5.71 -8.71 14.54
C ARG A 252 -5.13 -8.62 15.95
N VAL A 253 -4.46 -7.52 16.31
CA VAL A 253 -3.85 -7.34 17.65
C VAL A 253 -4.85 -7.32 18.82
N ARG A 254 -6.15 -7.26 18.53
CA ARG A 254 -7.24 -7.42 19.52
C ARG A 254 -7.68 -8.89 19.69
N GLU A 255 -7.25 -9.79 18.81
CA GLU A 255 -7.61 -11.20 18.86
C GLU A 255 -6.80 -11.94 19.92
N LYS A 256 -7.49 -12.78 20.69
CA LYS A 256 -6.86 -13.56 21.78
C LYS A 256 -5.75 -14.48 21.29
N SER A 257 -5.84 -14.99 20.07
CA SER A 257 -4.79 -15.82 19.45
C SER A 257 -3.50 -15.05 19.25
N VAL A 258 -3.56 -13.84 18.68
CA VAL A 258 -2.39 -12.98 18.46
C VAL A 258 -1.83 -12.46 19.78
N GLN A 259 -2.71 -12.10 20.72
CA GLN A 259 -2.34 -11.70 22.09
C GLN A 259 -1.64 -12.83 22.85
N GLY A 260 -2.15 -14.07 22.72
CA GLY A 260 -1.55 -15.27 23.28
C GLY A 260 -0.15 -15.54 22.75
N HIS A 261 0.06 -15.38 21.43
CA HIS A 261 1.39 -15.45 20.81
C HIS A 261 2.33 -14.36 21.35
N ALA A 262 1.84 -13.13 21.47
CA ALA A 262 2.63 -12.00 21.96
C ALA A 262 2.90 -12.03 23.48
N GLY A 263 2.18 -12.85 24.25
CA GLY A 263 2.30 -12.95 25.71
C GLY A 263 1.72 -11.76 26.47
N THR A 264 0.76 -11.03 25.90
CA THR A 264 0.12 -9.86 26.53
C THR A 264 -1.34 -9.75 26.09
N SER A 265 -2.19 -9.13 26.92
CA SER A 265 -3.60 -8.85 26.59
C SER A 265 -3.85 -7.42 26.09
N ASP A 266 -2.83 -6.57 26.12
CA ASP A 266 -2.93 -5.20 25.61
C ASP A 266 -2.63 -5.17 24.09
N PRO A 267 -3.50 -4.58 23.26
CA PRO A 267 -3.32 -4.60 21.81
C PRO A 267 -2.15 -3.71 21.33
N ILE A 268 -1.77 -2.67 22.07
CA ILE A 268 -0.63 -1.80 21.71
C ILE A 268 0.67 -2.52 22.03
N ASP A 269 0.75 -3.21 23.17
CA ASP A 269 1.89 -4.08 23.52
C ASP A 269 2.00 -5.26 22.56
N THR A 270 0.86 -5.84 22.16
CA THR A 270 0.79 -6.88 21.12
C THR A 270 1.38 -6.37 19.80
N MET A 271 0.92 -5.20 19.32
CA MET A 271 1.44 -4.53 18.12
C MET A 271 2.96 -4.32 18.20
N ARG A 272 3.46 -3.82 19.34
CA ARG A 272 4.89 -3.60 19.57
C ARG A 272 5.68 -4.91 19.49
N SER A 273 5.18 -5.95 20.15
CA SER A 273 5.83 -7.26 20.23
C SER A 273 5.95 -7.91 18.85
N ILE A 274 4.84 -8.07 18.13
CA ILE A 274 4.83 -8.75 16.82
C ILE A 274 5.56 -7.95 15.74
N ARG A 275 5.59 -6.61 15.84
CA ARG A 275 6.39 -5.78 14.92
C ARG A 275 7.88 -6.04 15.10
N LYS A 276 8.36 -6.02 16.34
CA LYS A 276 9.76 -6.31 16.69
C LYS A 276 10.13 -7.73 16.30
N GLU A 277 9.22 -8.69 16.48
CA GLU A 277 9.43 -10.07 16.05
C GLU A 277 9.56 -10.16 14.53
N LYS A 278 8.63 -9.57 13.76
CA LYS A 278 8.68 -9.56 12.28
C LYS A 278 9.96 -8.93 11.74
N ASP A 279 10.47 -7.89 12.41
CA ASP A 279 11.71 -7.22 12.00
C ASP A 279 12.95 -8.11 12.10
N ASN A 280 12.91 -9.13 12.96
CA ASN A 280 13.97 -10.11 13.18
C ASN A 280 13.64 -11.50 12.62
N PHE A 281 12.47 -11.66 12.01
CA PHE A 281 11.97 -12.95 11.54
C PHE A 281 12.77 -13.43 10.32
N LYS A 282 13.37 -14.61 10.46
CA LYS A 282 14.02 -15.29 9.34
C LYS A 282 12.96 -15.98 8.50
N VAL A 283 12.63 -15.38 7.37
CA VAL A 283 11.61 -15.89 6.44
C VAL A 283 11.96 -17.34 6.04
N PRO A 284 11.09 -18.32 6.35
CA PRO A 284 11.28 -19.70 5.92
C PRO A 284 11.25 -19.80 4.38
N LYS A 285 11.93 -20.81 3.82
CA LYS A 285 11.85 -21.07 2.37
C LYS A 285 10.42 -21.38 1.92
N ASP A 286 9.65 -22.12 2.73
CA ASP A 286 8.30 -22.58 2.42
C ASP A 286 7.22 -22.15 3.41
#